data_AF-A0A6N7Q2Q8-F1
#
_entry.id   AF-A0A6N7Q2Q8-F1
#
_cell.length_a   1.000
_cell.length_b   1.000
_cell.length_c   1.000
_cell.angle_alpha   90.00
_cell.angle_beta   90.00
_cell.angle_gamma   90.00
#
_symmetry.space_group_name_H-M   'P 1'
#
loop_
_entity.id
_entity.type
_entity.pdbx_description
1 polymer ?
#
loop_
_entity_poly.entity_id
_entity_poly.type
_entity_poly.pdbx_seq_one_letter_code
_entity_poly.pdbx_strand_id
1 'polypeptide(L)'
;MNPQPAADICSAIADGLVSDDITAHLAPVWEMMAAKGDALAADRRKRERTLGRARARLAVADSRWDPEVAAFGRDIVDQAGGRRDVPPYTRFFKDVSPSAAQDFGIDREIKQGQAWLDELGRNPDEPIAIKWTPRLGAVTGTLDACSKARVDGLRALALQGTSEELYVEDINLELDRLEGDLKKLFPGQPKRVAAFLEATRPKRKRATDEDDEGTGGQNS
;
A
#
# COMPACT_ATOMS: atom_id res chain seq x y z
N MET A 1 13.30 8.90 -28.77
CA MET A 1 14.32 8.94 -27.71
C MET A 1 13.88 8.01 -26.59
N ASN A 2 14.64 6.94 -26.33
CA ASN A 2 14.31 6.02 -25.23
C ASN A 2 14.48 6.75 -23.88
N PRO A 3 13.58 6.53 -22.90
CA PRO A 3 13.76 7.07 -21.56
C PRO A 3 15.03 6.45 -20.96
N GLN A 4 16.01 7.30 -20.64
CA GLN A 4 17.19 6.88 -19.89
C GLN A 4 16.74 6.46 -18.47
N PRO A 5 17.12 5.26 -17.99
CA PRO A 5 16.78 4.85 -16.64
C PRO A 5 17.34 5.83 -15.60
N ALA A 6 16.65 6.00 -14.48
CA ALA A 6 17.04 6.94 -13.43
C ALA A 6 18.46 6.68 -12.88
N ALA A 7 18.89 5.40 -12.84
CA ALA A 7 20.24 5.01 -12.46
C ALA A 7 21.31 5.57 -13.41
N ASP A 8 21.04 5.60 -14.72
CA ASP A 8 21.96 6.14 -15.73
C ASP A 8 22.12 7.66 -15.57
N ILE A 9 21.03 8.35 -15.16
CA ILE A 9 21.06 9.79 -14.87
C ILE A 9 21.87 10.07 -13.61
N CYS A 10 21.65 9.30 -12.54
CA CYS A 10 22.39 9.47 -11.29
C CYS A 10 23.90 9.19 -11.48
N SER A 11 24.26 8.17 -12.25
CA SER A 11 25.65 7.86 -12.58
C SER A 11 26.29 8.98 -13.42
N ALA A 12 25.59 9.45 -14.46
CA ALA A 12 26.11 10.54 -15.30
C ALA A 12 26.32 11.85 -14.53
N ILE A 13 25.48 12.14 -13.53
CA ILE A 13 25.65 13.30 -12.65
C ILE A 13 26.86 13.11 -11.72
N ALA A 14 27.02 11.93 -11.11
CA ALA A 14 28.20 11.63 -10.28
C ALA A 14 29.50 11.78 -11.09
N ASP A 15 29.56 11.20 -12.29
CA ASP A 15 30.72 11.28 -13.18
C ASP A 15 31.03 12.74 -13.58
N GLY A 16 29.98 13.52 -13.88
CA GLY A 16 30.10 14.95 -14.16
C GLY A 16 30.66 15.74 -12.97
N LEU A 17 30.20 15.45 -11.75
CA LEU A 17 30.69 16.09 -10.53
C LEU A 17 32.16 15.77 -10.25
N VAL A 18 32.57 14.52 -10.44
CA VAL A 18 33.95 14.05 -10.24
C VAL A 18 34.92 14.67 -11.26
N SER A 19 34.44 14.93 -12.47
CA SER A 19 35.28 15.44 -13.57
C SER A 19 35.68 16.92 -13.45
N ASP A 20 35.04 17.69 -12.55
CA ASP A 20 35.33 19.10 -12.30
C ASP A 20 35.91 19.28 -10.89
N ASP A 21 37.17 19.73 -10.82
CA ASP A 21 37.91 19.98 -9.57
C ASP A 21 37.16 20.90 -8.60
N ILE A 22 36.30 21.79 -9.10
CA ILE A 22 35.49 22.70 -8.28
C ILE A 22 34.34 21.95 -7.61
N THR A 23 33.74 20.96 -8.28
CA THR A 23 32.52 20.28 -7.82
C THR A 23 32.74 18.84 -7.35
N ALA A 24 33.96 18.31 -7.44
CA ALA A 24 34.31 16.95 -7.04
C ALA A 24 33.90 16.59 -5.61
N HIS A 25 33.95 17.56 -4.68
CA HIS A 25 33.54 17.38 -3.29
C HIS A 25 32.03 17.12 -3.10
N LEU A 26 31.20 17.40 -4.11
CA LEU A 26 29.74 17.19 -4.09
C LEU A 26 29.35 15.80 -4.59
N ALA A 27 30.23 15.09 -5.31
CA ALA A 27 29.95 13.75 -5.82
C ALA A 27 29.59 12.74 -4.70
N PRO A 28 30.31 12.69 -3.55
CA PRO A 28 29.93 11.79 -2.45
C PRO A 28 28.56 12.11 -1.84
N VAL A 29 28.17 13.40 -1.81
CA VAL A 29 26.87 13.83 -1.30
C VAL A 29 25.76 13.35 -2.24
N TRP A 30 25.97 13.49 -3.56
CA TRP A 30 25.07 12.99 -4.58
C TRP A 30 24.91 11.47 -4.54
N GLU A 31 26.00 10.71 -4.45
CA GLU A 31 25.98 9.25 -4.33
C GLU A 31 25.23 8.77 -3.08
N MET A 32 25.47 9.42 -1.94
CA MET A 32 24.77 9.14 -0.70
C MET A 32 23.25 9.38 -0.83
N MET A 33 22.85 10.48 -1.47
CA MET A 33 21.44 10.75 -1.76
C MET A 33 20.86 9.68 -2.69
N ALA A 34 21.49 9.42 -3.83
CA ALA A 34 21.03 8.39 -4.77
C ALA A 34 20.84 7.02 -4.08
N ALA A 35 21.80 6.60 -3.25
CA ALA A 35 21.71 5.36 -2.49
C ALA A 35 20.54 5.35 -1.47
N LYS A 36 20.29 6.46 -0.77
CA LYS A 36 19.14 6.60 0.15
C LYS A 36 17.81 6.54 -0.61
N GLY A 37 17.72 7.17 -1.78
CA GLY A 37 16.56 7.09 -2.67
C GLY A 37 16.28 5.67 -3.15
N ASP A 38 17.32 4.95 -3.59
CA ASP A 38 17.21 3.55 -4.02
C ASP A 38 16.76 2.63 -2.88
N ALA A 39 17.27 2.85 -1.66
CA ALA A 39 16.87 2.11 -0.47
C ALA A 39 15.37 2.33 -0.16
N LEU A 40 14.90 3.57 -0.18
CA LEU A 40 13.48 3.89 0.02
C LEU A 40 12.59 3.25 -1.05
N ALA A 41 13.00 3.29 -2.32
CA ALA A 41 12.27 2.66 -3.41
C ALA A 41 12.26 1.12 -3.31
N ALA A 42 13.34 0.50 -2.84
CA ALA A 42 13.40 -0.92 -2.57
C ALA A 42 12.46 -1.32 -1.41
N ASP A 43 12.45 -0.55 -0.33
CA ASP A 43 11.58 -0.76 0.82
C ASP A 43 10.10 -0.59 0.47
N ARG A 44 9.76 0.42 -0.33
CA ARG A 44 8.39 0.61 -0.84
C ARG A 44 7.91 -0.63 -1.59
N ARG A 45 8.67 -1.11 -2.57
CA ARG A 45 8.34 -2.33 -3.34
C ARG A 45 8.18 -3.54 -2.43
N LYS A 46 9.01 -3.67 -1.39
CA LYS A 46 8.89 -4.75 -0.39
C LYS A 46 7.58 -4.66 0.38
N ARG A 47 7.22 -3.47 0.87
CA ARG A 47 5.97 -3.21 1.62
C ARG A 47 4.73 -3.44 0.75
N GLU A 48 4.74 -2.95 -0.49
CA GLU A 48 3.65 -3.18 -1.46
C GLU A 48 3.43 -4.67 -1.75
N ARG A 49 4.51 -5.45 -1.93
CA ARG A 49 4.40 -6.91 -2.08
C ARG A 49 3.81 -7.58 -0.85
N THR A 50 4.23 -7.16 0.35
CA THR A 50 3.69 -7.68 1.61
C THR A 50 2.20 -7.36 1.75
N LEU A 51 1.79 -6.13 1.45
CA LEU A 51 0.38 -5.72 1.46
C LEU A 51 -0.44 -6.48 0.42
N GLY A 52 0.10 -6.70 -0.78
CA GLY A 52 -0.54 -7.50 -1.82
C GLY A 52 -0.80 -8.94 -1.36
N ARG A 53 0.18 -9.57 -0.70
CA ARG A 53 0.02 -10.90 -0.10
C ARG A 53 -1.02 -10.91 1.03
N ALA A 54 -1.03 -9.88 1.89
CA ALA A 54 -2.01 -9.77 2.96
C ALA A 54 -3.44 -9.66 2.42
N ARG A 55 -3.65 -8.85 1.36
CA ARG A 55 -4.94 -8.73 0.67
C ARG A 55 -5.38 -10.05 0.06
N ALA A 56 -4.47 -10.77 -0.61
CA ALA A 56 -4.78 -12.07 -1.20
C ALA A 56 -5.18 -13.11 -0.13
N ARG A 57 -4.45 -13.15 0.99
CA ARG A 57 -4.79 -14.03 2.12
C ARG A 57 -6.15 -13.68 2.75
N LEU A 58 -6.44 -12.39 2.89
CA LEU A 58 -7.73 -11.92 3.39
C LEU A 58 -8.87 -12.37 2.47
N ALA A 59 -8.75 -12.19 1.16
CA ALA A 59 -9.76 -12.65 0.21
C ALA A 59 -10.00 -14.17 0.27
N VAL A 60 -8.94 -14.96 0.49
CA VAL A 60 -9.08 -16.42 0.67
C VAL A 60 -9.76 -16.74 2.00
N ALA A 61 -9.42 -16.05 3.08
CA ALA A 61 -10.05 -16.25 4.39
C ALA A 61 -11.55 -15.89 4.37
N ASP A 62 -11.87 -14.76 3.75
CA ASP A 62 -13.22 -14.25 3.48
C ASP A 62 -14.05 -15.29 2.72
N SER A 63 -13.56 -15.77 1.58
CA SER A 63 -14.24 -16.81 0.78
C SER A 63 -14.48 -18.14 1.49
N ARG A 64 -13.71 -18.42 2.55
CA ARG A 64 -13.84 -19.64 3.37
C ARG A 64 -14.80 -19.46 4.53
N TRP A 65 -15.04 -18.22 4.94
CA TRP A 65 -15.90 -17.91 6.06
C TRP A 65 -17.37 -18.14 5.69
N ASP A 66 -17.83 -17.64 4.53
CA ASP A 66 -19.24 -17.76 4.13
C ASP A 66 -19.76 -19.20 4.08
N PRO A 67 -19.09 -20.16 3.40
CA PRO A 67 -19.60 -21.52 3.32
C PRO A 67 -19.66 -22.19 4.70
N GLU A 68 -18.74 -21.83 5.58
CA GLU A 68 -18.65 -22.36 6.94
C GLU A 68 -19.79 -21.82 7.82
N VAL A 69 -20.09 -20.53 7.72
CA VAL A 69 -21.25 -19.91 8.38
C VAL A 69 -22.56 -20.45 7.83
N ALA A 70 -22.65 -20.69 6.52
CA ALA A 70 -23.82 -21.32 5.92
C ALA A 70 -24.02 -22.75 6.47
N ALA A 71 -22.93 -23.51 6.59
CA ALA A 71 -22.96 -24.86 7.14
C ALA A 71 -23.35 -24.87 8.63
N PHE A 72 -22.85 -23.91 9.41
CA PHE A 72 -23.27 -23.70 10.80
C PHE A 72 -24.76 -23.38 10.89
N GLY A 73 -25.23 -22.45 10.07
CA GLY A 73 -26.63 -22.09 9.96
C GLY A 73 -27.54 -23.27 9.65
N ARG A 74 -27.16 -24.12 8.70
CA ARG A 74 -27.90 -25.34 8.36
C ARG A 74 -27.99 -26.30 9.53
N ASP A 75 -26.86 -26.59 10.19
CA ASP A 75 -26.80 -27.54 11.31
C ASP A 75 -27.65 -27.09 12.51
N ILE A 76 -27.70 -25.79 12.76
CA ILE A 76 -28.56 -25.19 13.80
C ILE A 76 -30.04 -25.36 13.47
N VAL A 77 -30.43 -25.12 12.21
CA VAL A 77 -31.80 -25.32 11.74
C VAL A 77 -32.19 -26.79 11.88
N ASP A 78 -31.30 -27.71 11.51
CA ASP A 78 -31.52 -29.14 11.62
C ASP A 78 -31.71 -29.57 13.09
N GLN A 79 -30.87 -29.06 14.01
CA GLN A 79 -31.00 -29.32 15.44
C GLN A 79 -32.28 -28.73 16.05
N ALA A 80 -32.79 -27.64 15.49
CA ALA A 80 -34.09 -27.08 15.88
C ALA A 80 -35.29 -27.82 15.25
N GLY A 81 -35.06 -28.87 14.45
CA GLY A 81 -36.09 -29.59 13.72
C GLY A 81 -36.76 -28.74 12.64
N GLY A 82 -36.02 -27.83 12.02
CA GLY A 82 -36.51 -26.88 11.01
C GLY A 82 -37.20 -25.64 11.60
N ARG A 83 -37.46 -25.61 12.91
CA ARG A 83 -38.15 -24.49 13.58
C ARG A 83 -37.18 -23.35 13.88
N ARG A 84 -37.57 -22.12 13.53
CA ARG A 84 -36.74 -20.91 13.70
C ARG A 84 -37.15 -20.07 14.92
N ASP A 85 -38.21 -20.46 15.60
CA ASP A 85 -38.77 -19.83 16.80
C ASP A 85 -38.32 -20.51 18.10
N VAL A 86 -37.54 -21.60 18.00
CA VAL A 86 -37.08 -22.39 19.15
C VAL A 86 -35.55 -22.45 19.26
N PRO A 87 -34.99 -22.70 20.45
CA PRO A 87 -33.58 -23.05 20.58
C PRO A 87 -33.23 -24.35 19.84
N PRO A 88 -32.00 -24.48 19.28
CA PRO A 88 -30.89 -23.52 19.37
C PRO A 88 -30.97 -22.34 18.39
N TYR A 89 -31.91 -22.32 17.43
CA TYR A 89 -31.95 -21.26 16.40
C TYR A 89 -32.06 -19.85 16.97
N THR A 90 -33.01 -19.62 17.87
CA THR A 90 -33.20 -18.31 18.53
C THR A 90 -32.06 -17.93 19.48
N ARG A 91 -31.16 -18.86 19.82
CA ARG A 91 -29.97 -18.55 20.61
C ARG A 91 -28.89 -17.89 19.75
N PHE A 92 -28.70 -18.36 18.51
CA PHE A 92 -27.62 -17.89 17.64
C PHE A 92 -28.06 -16.87 16.58
N PHE A 93 -29.31 -16.95 16.12
CA PHE A 93 -29.79 -16.22 14.94
C PHE A 93 -31.04 -15.40 15.19
N LYS A 94 -31.28 -14.99 16.44
CA LYS A 94 -32.42 -14.13 16.80
C LYS A 94 -32.42 -12.81 16.01
N ASP A 95 -31.26 -12.17 15.95
CA ASP A 95 -31.12 -10.81 15.40
C ASP A 95 -30.44 -10.81 14.03
N VAL A 96 -29.65 -11.85 13.73
CA VAL A 96 -28.86 -11.95 12.51
C VAL A 96 -28.97 -13.37 11.96
N SER A 97 -29.55 -13.53 10.77
CA SER A 97 -29.55 -14.82 10.08
C SER A 97 -28.17 -15.12 9.49
N PRO A 98 -27.85 -16.40 9.22
CA PRO A 98 -26.60 -16.78 8.54
C PRO A 98 -26.40 -16.06 7.21
N SER A 99 -27.47 -15.88 6.42
CA SER A 99 -27.41 -15.16 5.15
C SER A 99 -27.13 -13.67 5.34
N ALA A 100 -27.78 -13.03 6.32
CA ALA A 100 -27.53 -11.63 6.61
C ALA A 100 -26.10 -11.40 7.10
N ALA A 101 -25.53 -12.37 7.82
CA ALA A 101 -24.14 -12.31 8.27
C ALA A 101 -23.13 -12.41 7.12
N GLN A 102 -23.45 -13.11 6.03
CA GLN A 102 -22.60 -13.21 4.82
C GLN A 102 -22.61 -11.94 3.97
N ASP A 103 -23.65 -11.10 4.12
CA ASP A 103 -23.72 -9.80 3.45
C ASP A 103 -22.98 -8.70 4.25
N PHE A 104 -22.30 -9.06 5.34
CA PHE A 104 -21.57 -8.11 6.15
C PHE A 104 -20.21 -7.77 5.53
N GLY A 105 -19.64 -6.65 5.96
CA GLY A 105 -18.20 -6.43 5.74
C GLY A 105 -17.39 -7.18 6.80
N ILE A 106 -16.17 -7.58 6.44
CA ILE A 106 -15.18 -8.32 7.27
C ILE A 106 -15.19 -7.95 8.76
N ASP A 107 -15.17 -6.67 9.11
CA ASP A 107 -15.13 -6.26 10.53
C ASP A 107 -16.38 -6.68 11.32
N ARG A 108 -17.54 -6.68 10.66
CA ARG A 108 -18.81 -7.10 11.26
C ARG A 108 -18.97 -8.62 11.23
N GLU A 109 -18.45 -9.30 10.21
CA GLU A 109 -18.36 -10.77 10.18
C GLU A 109 -17.52 -11.30 11.33
N ILE A 110 -16.32 -10.73 11.56
CA ILE A 110 -15.44 -11.11 12.67
C ILE A 110 -16.17 -10.93 14.00
N LYS A 111 -16.82 -9.78 14.22
CA LYS A 111 -17.59 -9.51 15.44
C LYS A 111 -18.74 -10.50 15.63
N GLN A 112 -19.44 -10.83 14.55
CA GLN A 112 -20.55 -11.79 14.60
C GLN A 112 -20.06 -13.21 14.87
N GLY A 113 -18.97 -13.63 14.24
CA GLY A 113 -18.32 -14.91 14.48
C GLY A 113 -17.83 -15.05 15.92
N GLN A 114 -17.24 -13.99 16.49
CA GLN A 114 -16.86 -13.94 17.90
C GLN A 114 -18.07 -14.07 18.82
N ALA A 115 -19.18 -13.36 18.54
CA ALA A 115 -20.40 -13.47 19.33
C ALA A 115 -21.00 -14.90 19.31
N TRP A 116 -20.93 -15.60 18.19
CA TRP A 116 -21.34 -17.00 18.13
C TRP A 116 -20.39 -17.94 18.88
N LEU A 117 -19.08 -17.67 18.86
CA LEU A 117 -18.10 -18.43 19.64
C LEU A 117 -18.30 -18.22 21.15
N ASP A 118 -18.61 -16.99 21.57
CA ASP A 118 -18.96 -16.70 22.96
C ASP A 118 -20.23 -17.45 23.40
N GLU A 119 -21.21 -17.55 22.51
CA GLU A 119 -22.44 -18.31 22.75
C GLU A 119 -22.17 -19.82 22.86
N LEU A 120 -21.38 -20.40 21.95
CA LEU A 120 -20.95 -21.81 22.02
C LEU A 120 -20.13 -22.07 23.30
N GLY A 121 -19.36 -21.08 23.75
CA GLY A 121 -18.56 -21.15 24.97
C GLY A 121 -19.39 -21.20 26.26
N ARG A 122 -20.68 -20.86 26.23
CA ARG A 122 -21.55 -20.94 27.42
C ARG A 122 -21.82 -22.36 27.89
N ASN A 123 -21.83 -23.32 26.96
CA ASN A 123 -22.00 -24.73 27.28
C ASN A 123 -21.08 -25.59 26.41
N PRO A 124 -19.79 -25.74 26.77
CA PRO A 124 -18.79 -26.37 25.92
C PRO A 124 -19.03 -27.87 25.70
N ASP A 125 -19.77 -28.52 26.59
CA ASP A 125 -20.04 -29.96 26.53
C ASP A 125 -21.22 -30.33 25.62
N GLU A 126 -21.96 -29.34 25.11
CA GLU A 126 -23.07 -29.60 24.21
C GLU A 126 -22.55 -30.02 22.81
N PRO A 127 -23.23 -30.93 22.09
CA PRO A 127 -22.74 -31.45 20.81
C PRO A 127 -22.45 -30.37 19.76
N ILE A 128 -23.22 -29.27 19.78
CA ILE A 128 -23.03 -28.17 18.84
C ILE A 128 -21.74 -27.39 19.12
N ALA A 129 -21.38 -27.19 20.39
CA ALA A 129 -20.15 -26.50 20.79
C ALA A 129 -18.93 -27.36 20.48
N ILE A 130 -18.98 -28.66 20.80
CA ILE A 130 -17.91 -29.62 20.48
C ILE A 130 -17.58 -29.60 18.97
N LYS A 131 -18.61 -29.55 18.13
CA LYS A 131 -18.44 -29.54 16.67
C LYS A 131 -18.01 -28.18 16.13
N TRP A 132 -18.64 -27.09 16.56
CA TRP A 132 -18.53 -25.80 15.88
C TRP A 132 -17.51 -24.85 16.48
N THR A 133 -17.22 -24.93 17.78
CA THR A 133 -16.17 -24.09 18.39
C THR A 133 -14.82 -24.19 17.67
N PRO A 134 -14.26 -25.39 17.39
CA PRO A 134 -12.99 -25.47 16.67
C PRO A 134 -13.09 -24.99 15.22
N ARG A 135 -14.22 -25.26 14.55
CA ARG A 135 -14.43 -24.93 13.13
C ARG A 135 -14.63 -23.43 12.91
N LEU A 136 -15.62 -22.84 13.57
CA LEU A 136 -15.87 -21.40 13.54
C LEU A 136 -14.71 -20.61 14.13
N GLY A 137 -14.06 -21.15 15.17
CA GLY A 137 -12.88 -20.56 15.79
C GLY A 137 -11.72 -20.45 14.80
N ALA A 138 -11.46 -21.51 14.04
CA ALA A 138 -10.42 -21.51 13.03
C ALA A 138 -10.69 -20.51 11.89
N VAL A 139 -11.90 -20.51 11.31
CA VAL A 139 -12.21 -19.60 10.18
C VAL A 139 -12.31 -18.14 10.62
N THR A 140 -12.95 -17.85 11.76
CA THR A 140 -13.08 -16.48 12.29
C THR A 140 -11.73 -15.94 12.76
N GLY A 141 -10.93 -16.76 13.43
CA GLY A 141 -9.57 -16.39 13.83
C GLY A 141 -8.64 -16.14 12.64
N THR A 142 -8.77 -16.94 11.59
CA THR A 142 -8.01 -16.74 10.34
C THR A 142 -8.43 -15.44 9.64
N LEU A 143 -9.73 -15.15 9.58
CA LEU A 143 -10.27 -13.91 9.00
C LEU A 143 -9.77 -12.69 9.77
N ASP A 144 -9.85 -12.70 11.11
CA ASP A 144 -9.34 -11.63 11.98
C ASP A 144 -7.83 -11.41 11.82
N ALA A 145 -7.04 -12.47 11.86
CA ALA A 145 -5.60 -12.38 11.68
C ALA A 145 -5.23 -11.80 10.30
N CYS A 146 -5.93 -12.20 9.23
CA CYS A 146 -5.70 -11.66 7.89
C CYS A 146 -6.13 -10.19 7.78
N SER A 147 -7.23 -9.80 8.42
CA SER A 147 -7.71 -8.42 8.45
C SER A 147 -6.67 -7.51 9.14
N LYS A 148 -6.19 -7.92 10.31
CA LYS A 148 -5.11 -7.23 11.04
C LYS A 148 -3.84 -7.09 10.21
N ALA A 149 -3.39 -8.18 9.57
CA ALA A 149 -2.21 -8.14 8.70
C ALA A 149 -2.36 -7.14 7.52
N ARG A 150 -3.56 -7.00 6.94
CA ARG A 150 -3.84 -5.99 5.92
C ARG A 150 -3.75 -4.58 6.50
N VAL A 151 -4.35 -4.33 7.66
CA VAL A 151 -4.32 -3.03 8.33
C VAL A 151 -2.88 -2.63 8.67
N ASP A 152 -2.09 -3.56 9.22
CA ASP A 152 -0.69 -3.32 9.54
C ASP A 152 0.15 -3.03 8.27
N GLY A 153 -0.12 -3.74 7.18
CA GLY A 153 0.49 -3.47 5.88
C GLY A 153 0.15 -2.07 5.33
N LEU A 154 -1.09 -1.61 5.50
CA LEU A 154 -1.51 -0.26 5.11
C LEU A 154 -0.81 0.81 5.95
N ARG A 155 -0.77 0.63 7.28
CA ARG A 155 -0.04 1.53 8.19
C ARG A 155 1.45 1.60 7.86
N ALA A 156 2.06 0.46 7.60
CA ALA A 156 3.47 0.37 7.24
C ALA A 156 3.78 1.07 5.90
N LEU A 157 2.83 1.07 4.95
CA LEU A 157 2.98 1.79 3.68
C LEU A 157 2.76 3.30 3.85
N ALA A 158 1.81 3.71 4.70
CA ALA A 158 1.59 5.12 5.01
C ALA A 158 2.83 5.77 5.66
N LEU A 159 3.43 5.10 6.66
CA LEU A 159 4.67 5.54 7.28
C LEU A 159 5.83 5.65 6.28
N GLN A 160 5.90 4.72 5.33
CA GLN A 160 6.88 4.77 4.25
C GLN A 160 6.66 5.99 3.34
N GLY A 161 5.41 6.33 3.02
CA GLY A 161 5.08 7.52 2.25
C GLY A 161 5.55 8.80 2.94
N THR A 162 5.35 8.92 4.26
CA THR A 162 5.88 10.05 5.03
C THR A 162 7.41 10.12 5.00
N SER A 163 8.10 8.97 5.13
CA SER A 163 9.58 8.94 5.00
C SER A 163 10.07 9.38 3.62
N GLU A 164 9.33 9.05 2.56
CA GLU A 164 9.63 9.48 1.19
C GLU A 164 9.41 10.99 1.02
N GLU A 165 8.33 11.55 1.57
CA GLU A 165 8.05 12.99 1.55
C GLU A 165 9.14 13.79 2.28
N LEU A 166 9.50 13.39 3.50
CA LEU A 166 10.58 14.02 4.27
C LEU A 166 11.92 13.93 3.53
N TYR A 167 12.17 12.82 2.83
CA TYR A 167 13.40 12.69 2.05
C TYR A 167 13.42 13.61 0.81
N VAL A 168 12.26 13.86 0.18
CA VAL A 168 12.17 14.86 -0.89
C VAL A 168 12.43 16.26 -0.34
N GLU A 169 11.95 16.58 0.86
CA GLU A 169 12.27 17.85 1.55
C GLU A 169 13.76 17.99 1.84
N ASP A 170 14.42 16.93 2.33
CA ASP A 170 15.87 16.88 2.53
C ASP A 170 16.63 17.18 1.22
N ILE A 171 16.23 16.55 0.11
CA ILE A 171 16.86 16.77 -1.21
C ILE A 171 16.70 18.24 -1.63
N ASN A 172 15.51 18.82 -1.48
CA ASN A 172 15.26 20.21 -1.87
C ASN A 172 16.11 21.19 -1.06
N LEU A 173 16.22 20.98 0.25
CA LEU A 173 17.09 21.78 1.13
C LEU A 173 18.55 21.70 0.70
N GLU A 174 19.02 20.52 0.32
CA GLU A 174 20.41 20.34 -0.09
C GLU A 174 20.69 20.93 -1.47
N LEU A 175 19.73 20.86 -2.40
CA LEU A 175 19.79 21.56 -3.69
C LEU A 175 19.81 23.09 -3.50
N ASP A 176 19.01 23.64 -2.57
CA ASP A 176 19.00 25.07 -2.27
C ASP A 176 20.35 25.52 -1.68
N ARG A 177 20.95 24.73 -0.78
CA ARG A 177 22.30 24.99 -0.25
C ARG A 177 23.34 24.97 -1.36
N LEU A 178 23.27 23.96 -2.24
CA LEU A 178 24.19 23.78 -3.36
C LEU A 178 24.07 24.94 -4.36
N GLU A 179 22.85 25.40 -4.67
CA GLU A 179 22.63 26.62 -5.45
C GLU A 179 23.25 27.85 -4.76
N GLY A 180 23.06 27.99 -3.45
CA GLY A 180 23.65 29.08 -2.66
C GLY A 180 25.17 29.09 -2.69
N ASP A 181 25.81 27.94 -2.58
CA ASP A 181 27.27 27.82 -2.57
C ASP A 181 27.87 27.98 -3.98
N LEU A 182 27.22 27.47 -5.02
CA LEU A 182 27.61 27.73 -6.41
C LEU A 182 27.52 29.22 -6.76
N LYS A 183 26.51 29.95 -6.28
CA LYS A 183 26.41 31.41 -6.47
C LYS A 183 27.57 32.17 -5.80
N LYS A 184 28.09 31.69 -4.68
CA LYS A 184 29.26 32.28 -4.00
C LYS A 184 30.56 31.98 -4.74
N LEU A 185 30.70 30.77 -5.30
CA LEU A 185 31.88 30.34 -6.06
C LEU A 185 32.00 31.03 -7.44
N PHE A 186 30.86 31.38 -8.05
CA PHE A 186 30.82 32.05 -9.37
C PHE A 186 30.16 33.43 -9.30
N PRO A 187 30.75 34.42 -8.60
CA PRO A 187 30.17 35.75 -8.50
C PRO A 187 30.08 36.40 -9.90
N GLY A 188 28.88 36.82 -10.30
CA GLY A 188 28.64 37.48 -11.59
C GLY A 188 28.48 36.55 -12.80
N GLN A 189 28.46 35.22 -12.64
CA GLN A 189 28.25 34.26 -13.73
C GLN A 189 26.95 33.42 -13.54
N PRO A 190 25.77 34.06 -13.43
CA PRO A 190 24.50 33.36 -13.14
C PRO A 190 24.12 32.33 -14.20
N LYS A 191 24.59 32.50 -15.46
CA LYS A 191 24.35 31.54 -16.54
C LYS A 191 25.07 30.20 -16.34
N ARG A 192 26.27 30.20 -15.73
CA ARG A 192 26.99 28.95 -15.42
C ARG A 192 26.33 28.20 -14.27
N VAL A 193 25.90 28.92 -13.24
CA VAL A 193 25.14 28.35 -12.12
C VAL A 193 23.80 27.77 -12.60
N ALA A 194 23.09 28.51 -13.45
CA ALA A 194 21.83 28.04 -14.03
C ALA A 194 22.02 26.80 -14.91
N ALA A 195 23.06 26.74 -15.74
CA ALA A 195 23.34 25.57 -16.59
C ALA A 195 23.67 24.32 -15.75
N PHE A 196 24.38 24.48 -14.63
CA PHE A 196 24.70 23.38 -13.73
C PHE A 196 23.45 22.85 -13.00
N LEU A 197 22.58 23.75 -12.52
CA LEU A 197 21.31 23.39 -11.86
C LEU A 197 20.21 22.93 -12.84
N GLU A 198 20.33 23.25 -14.12
CA GLU A 198 19.39 22.76 -15.14
C GLU A 198 19.48 21.24 -15.30
N ALA A 199 20.67 20.67 -15.11
CA ALA A 199 20.89 19.23 -15.14
C ALA A 199 20.23 18.48 -13.96
N THR A 200 19.99 19.16 -12.84
CA THR A 200 19.36 18.59 -11.63
C THR A 200 17.85 18.83 -11.56
N ARG A 201 17.30 19.71 -12.41
CA ARG A 201 15.86 19.94 -12.47
C ARG A 201 15.15 18.72 -13.06
N PRO A 202 14.02 18.27 -12.46
CA PRO A 202 13.22 17.20 -13.05
C PRO A 202 12.74 17.66 -14.43
N LYS A 203 13.09 16.90 -15.49
CA LYS A 203 12.58 17.12 -16.84
C LYS A 203 11.05 16.99 -16.81
N ARG A 204 10.36 18.13 -16.69
CA ARG A 204 8.92 18.18 -16.96
C ARG A 204 8.72 17.65 -18.38
N LYS A 205 8.01 16.53 -18.52
CA LYS A 205 7.48 16.09 -19.80
C LYS A 205 6.70 17.28 -20.37
N ARG A 206 7.24 17.93 -21.41
CA ARG A 206 6.42 18.81 -22.23
C ARG A 206 5.30 17.93 -22.79
N ALA A 207 4.06 18.30 -22.50
CA ALA A 207 2.93 17.82 -23.25
C ALA A 207 3.22 18.13 -24.72
N THR A 208 3.41 17.08 -25.51
CA THR A 208 3.16 17.11 -26.94
C THR A 208 1.66 17.25 -27.08
N ASP A 209 1.20 18.49 -27.23
CA ASP A 209 -0.07 18.76 -27.87
C ASP A 209 0.23 18.99 -29.35
N GLU A 210 -0.35 18.09 -30.14
CA GLU A 210 -0.62 18.24 -31.56
C GLU A 210 -1.49 19.49 -31.76
N ASP A 211 -1.09 20.39 -32.65
CA ASP A 211 -2.04 21.20 -33.41
C ASP A 211 -1.61 21.15 -34.87
N ASP A 212 -2.23 20.19 -35.55
CA ASP A 212 -2.48 20.15 -36.98
C ASP A 212 -3.44 21.29 -37.33
N GLU A 213 -2.92 22.45 -37.72
CA GLU A 213 -3.69 23.46 -38.45
C GLU A 213 -3.09 23.69 -39.83
N GLY A 214 -3.59 22.93 -40.78
CA GLY A 214 -3.64 23.37 -42.17
C GLY A 214 -4.62 24.54 -42.30
N THR A 215 -4.13 25.68 -42.81
CA THR A 215 -4.79 26.48 -43.87
C THR A 215 -3.98 27.73 -44.19
N GLY A 216 -3.63 27.92 -45.46
CA GLY A 216 -3.30 29.24 -46.00
C GLY A 216 -2.07 29.29 -46.91
N GLY A 217 -2.29 29.37 -48.22
CA GLY A 217 -1.24 29.79 -49.14
C GLY A 217 -1.47 29.44 -50.61
N GLN A 218 -2.40 30.15 -51.25
CA GLN A 218 -2.40 30.33 -52.71
C GLN A 218 -1.00 30.78 -53.18
N ASN A 219 -0.56 30.27 -54.33
CA ASN A 219 0.24 31.07 -55.25
C ASN A 219 0.02 30.58 -56.69
N SER A 220 -0.54 31.50 -57.48
CA SER A 220 -0.35 31.81 -58.90
C SER A 220 0.12 30.71 -59.85
#